data_AF-A0A382PRN7-F1
#
_entry.id   AF-A0A382PRN7-F1
#
_cell.length_a   1.000
_cell.length_b   1.000
_cell.length_c   1.000
_cell.angle_alpha   90.00
_cell.angle_beta   90.00
_cell.angle_gamma   90.00
#
_symmetry.space_group_name_H-M   'P 1'
#
loop_
_entity.id
_entity.type
_entity.pdbx_description
1 polymer ?
#
loop_
_entity_poly.entity_id
_entity_poly.type
_entity_poly.pdbx_seq_one_letter_code
_entity_poly.pdbx_strand_id
1 'polypeptide(L)'
;MSWPPEIVKLNPNKRVLFLTKNLSLIKEQLYNGLNLRMEDLSVDDLLDDINTDVMTPAWVCFEHQPSILAENAYAGLMHEGERVFRQGALKEGGFEVIVSGHRKGTGSSRETAAQCERWSGVRIVIAA
;
A
#
# COMPACT_ATOMS: atom_id res chain seq x y z
N MET A 1 -14.63 19.83 -7.05
CA MET A 1 -13.53 19.58 -8.00
C MET A 1 -13.98 18.52 -8.98
N SER A 2 -13.84 18.75 -10.29
CA SER A 2 -14.08 17.72 -11.30
C SER A 2 -12.97 16.67 -11.21
N TRP A 3 -13.35 15.40 -11.27
CA TRP A 3 -12.44 14.26 -11.30
C TRP A 3 -12.48 13.63 -12.70
N PRO A 4 -11.34 13.21 -13.29
CA PRO A 4 -9.99 13.26 -12.73
C PRO A 4 -9.31 14.64 -12.85
N PRO A 5 -8.32 14.95 -12.00
CA PRO A 5 -7.55 16.19 -12.12
C PRO A 5 -6.65 16.17 -13.37
N GLU A 6 -6.52 17.31 -14.05
CA GLU A 6 -5.57 17.47 -15.17
C GLU A 6 -4.11 17.39 -14.72
N ILE A 7 -3.82 17.76 -13.47
CA ILE A 7 -2.48 17.76 -12.89
C ILE A 7 -2.50 16.96 -11.59
N VAL A 8 -1.66 15.92 -11.53
CA VAL A 8 -1.37 15.19 -10.30
C VAL A 8 -0.15 15.81 -9.63
N LYS A 9 -0.26 16.18 -8.34
CA LYS A 9 0.83 16.77 -7.55
C LYS A 9 1.06 15.95 -6.29
N LEU A 10 2.32 15.80 -5.90
CA LEU A 10 2.71 15.23 -4.62
C LEU A 10 2.57 16.28 -3.52
N ASN A 11 2.01 15.90 -2.36
CA ASN A 11 1.97 16.77 -1.20
C ASN A 11 3.29 16.68 -0.40
N PRO A 12 4.04 17.79 -0.24
CA PRO A 12 5.34 17.77 0.45
C PRO A 12 5.24 17.40 1.93
N ASN A 13 4.04 17.47 2.53
CA ASN A 13 3.80 17.09 3.93
C ASN A 13 3.35 15.63 4.09
N LYS A 14 3.29 14.86 3.00
CA LYS A 14 2.86 13.46 3.00
C LYS A 14 4.01 12.54 2.63
N ARG A 15 3.89 11.27 3.08
CA ARG A 15 4.93 10.26 2.92
C ARG A 15 4.67 9.40 1.69
N VAL A 16 5.76 8.83 1.17
CA VAL A 16 5.74 7.80 0.12
C VAL A 16 6.07 6.46 0.78
N LEU A 17 5.24 5.44 0.52
CA LEU A 17 5.50 4.08 0.96
C LEU A 17 6.10 3.29 -0.19
N PHE A 18 7.33 2.83 -0.02
CA PHE A 18 7.97 1.88 -0.94
C PHE A 18 7.72 0.46 -0.47
N LEU A 19 7.03 -0.32 -1.29
CA LEU A 19 6.86 -1.75 -1.09
C LEU A 19 8.09 -2.45 -1.66
N THR A 20 8.99 -2.87 -0.78
CA THR A 20 10.29 -3.45 -1.13
C THR A 20 10.29 -4.96 -0.94
N LYS A 21 11.16 -5.68 -1.67
CA LYS A 21 11.41 -7.12 -1.45
C LYS A 21 11.98 -7.40 -0.05
N ASN A 22 12.78 -6.47 0.48
CA ASN A 22 13.18 -6.49 1.89
C ASN A 22 12.02 -5.99 2.77
N LEU A 23 11.25 -6.92 3.35
CA LEU A 23 10.05 -6.59 4.13
C LEU A 23 10.35 -5.83 5.43
N SER A 24 11.58 -5.91 5.96
CA SER A 24 11.99 -5.12 7.12
C SER A 24 11.98 -3.63 6.80
N LEU A 25 12.37 -3.21 5.60
CA LEU A 25 12.29 -1.80 5.18
C LEU A 25 10.85 -1.29 5.10
N ILE A 26 9.88 -2.16 4.77
CA ILE A 26 8.47 -1.80 4.84
C ILE A 26 8.08 -1.55 6.30
N LYS A 27 8.46 -2.44 7.23
CA LYS A 27 8.19 -2.27 8.66
C LYS A 27 8.81 -0.99 9.22
N GLU A 28 10.06 -0.68 8.85
CA GLU A 28 10.74 0.57 9.27
C GLU A 28 9.98 1.82 8.81
N GLN A 29 9.47 1.83 7.57
CA GLN A 29 8.64 2.93 7.07
C GLN A 29 7.33 3.04 7.86
N LEU A 30 6.64 1.91 8.08
CA LEU A 30 5.34 1.88 8.76
C LEU A 30 5.42 2.32 10.22
N TYR A 31 6.44 1.87 10.97
CA TYR A 31 6.43 1.93 12.43
C TYR A 31 7.51 2.83 13.02
N ASN A 32 8.64 3.01 12.33
CA ASN A 32 9.82 3.71 12.87
C ASN A 32 10.11 5.04 12.15
N GLY A 33 9.24 5.44 11.21
CA GLY A 33 9.32 6.74 10.55
C GLY A 33 10.37 6.85 9.44
N LEU A 34 10.94 5.73 8.97
CA LEU A 34 11.85 5.73 7.83
C LEU A 34 11.17 6.33 6.60
N ASN A 35 11.85 7.26 5.92
CA ASN A 35 11.40 7.83 4.65
C ASN A 35 12.45 7.53 3.58
N LEU A 36 12.21 6.45 2.84
CA LEU A 36 13.01 6.13 1.66
C LEU A 36 12.76 7.13 0.54
N ARG A 37 13.74 7.28 -0.33
CA ARG A 37 13.71 8.13 -1.52
C ARG A 37 13.96 7.25 -2.75
N MET A 38 13.58 7.77 -3.91
CA MET A 38 13.80 7.07 -5.19
C MET A 38 15.27 6.73 -5.44
N GLU A 39 16.22 7.53 -4.93
CA GLU A 39 17.66 7.27 -5.09
C GLU A 39 18.20 6.17 -4.15
N ASP A 40 17.43 5.79 -3.13
CA ASP A 40 17.83 4.76 -2.16
C ASP A 40 17.53 3.34 -2.67
N LEU A 41 16.80 3.21 -3.79
CA LEU A 41 16.29 1.94 -4.32
C LEU A 41 16.39 1.90 -5.85
N SER A 42 16.53 0.69 -6.39
CA SER A 42 16.28 0.39 -7.79
C SER A 42 14.89 -0.24 -7.98
N VAL A 43 14.40 -0.31 -9.22
CA VAL A 43 13.14 -1.02 -9.54
C VAL A 43 13.22 -2.49 -9.09
N ASP A 44 14.39 -3.11 -9.23
CA ASP A 44 14.61 -4.51 -8.83
C ASP A 44 14.49 -4.75 -7.32
N ASP A 45 14.61 -3.70 -6.49
CA ASP A 45 14.42 -3.79 -5.04
C ASP A 45 12.93 -3.75 -4.64
N LEU A 46 12.05 -3.36 -5.55
CA LEU A 46 10.62 -3.19 -5.28
C LEU A 46 9.88 -4.53 -5.38
N LEU A 47 8.84 -4.68 -4.55
CA LEU A 47 8.04 -5.89 -4.46
C LEU A 47 7.14 -6.00 -5.70
N ASP A 48 7.40 -7.05 -6.48
CA ASP A 48 6.62 -7.45 -7.65
C ASP A 48 5.41 -8.30 -7.22
N ASP A 49 4.46 -8.52 -8.14
CA ASP A 49 3.43 -9.57 -8.02
C ASP A 49 2.53 -9.47 -6.80
N ILE A 50 2.32 -8.24 -6.34
CA ILE A 50 1.39 -7.92 -5.27
C ILE A 50 -0.03 -8.14 -5.80
N ASN A 51 -0.57 -9.33 -5.51
CA ASN A 51 -1.91 -9.71 -5.91
C ASN A 51 -2.98 -9.18 -4.95
N THR A 52 -4.25 -9.29 -5.34
CA THR A 52 -5.37 -8.80 -4.53
C THR A 52 -5.59 -9.60 -3.24
N ASP A 53 -5.08 -10.82 -3.10
CA ASP A 53 -5.11 -11.58 -1.84
C ASP A 53 -4.12 -11.01 -0.83
N VAL A 54 -2.95 -10.56 -1.30
CA VAL A 54 -1.97 -9.85 -0.47
C VAL A 54 -2.57 -8.54 0.04
N MET A 55 -3.20 -7.78 -0.85
CA MET A 55 -3.82 -6.49 -0.52
C MET A 55 -5.04 -6.62 0.37
N THR A 56 -5.92 -7.57 0.07
CA THR A 56 -7.21 -7.79 0.74
C THR A 56 -7.57 -9.28 0.71
N PRO A 57 -7.10 -10.06 1.69
CA PRO A 57 -7.48 -11.46 1.81
C PRO A 57 -9.00 -11.65 1.81
N ALA A 58 -9.47 -12.83 1.41
CA ALA A 58 -10.90 -13.12 1.26
C ALA A 58 -11.74 -12.75 2.51
N TRP A 59 -11.23 -12.99 3.71
CA TRP A 59 -11.94 -12.65 4.95
C TRP A 59 -12.14 -11.15 5.14
N VAL A 60 -11.21 -10.31 4.65
CA VAL A 60 -11.34 -8.85 4.69
C VAL A 60 -12.52 -8.43 3.80
N CYS A 61 -12.73 -9.11 2.67
CA CYS A 61 -13.76 -8.76 1.69
C CYS A 61 -15.21 -8.95 2.18
N PHE A 62 -15.44 -9.56 3.35
CA PHE A 62 -16.76 -9.67 3.95
C PHE A 62 -17.20 -8.41 4.70
N GLU A 63 -16.32 -7.43 4.88
CA GLU A 63 -16.69 -6.13 5.41
C GLU A 63 -17.24 -5.22 4.29
N HIS A 64 -18.38 -4.58 4.56
CA HIS A 64 -19.08 -3.72 3.62
C HIS A 64 -18.65 -2.25 3.74
N GLN A 65 -18.12 -1.82 4.88
CA GLN A 65 -17.68 -0.45 5.09
C GLN A 65 -16.23 -0.25 4.65
N PRO A 66 -15.95 0.55 3.61
CA PRO A 66 -14.59 0.75 3.11
C PRO A 66 -13.62 1.33 4.16
N SER A 67 -14.11 2.14 5.10
CA SER A 67 -13.31 2.68 6.20
C SER A 67 -12.79 1.63 7.17
N ILE A 68 -13.54 0.54 7.36
CA ILE A 68 -13.19 -0.61 8.21
C ILE A 68 -12.31 -1.58 7.41
N LEU A 69 -12.65 -1.83 6.14
CA LEU A 69 -11.82 -2.60 5.21
C LEU A 69 -10.36 -2.11 5.21
N ALA A 70 -10.19 -0.78 5.09
CA ALA A 70 -8.89 -0.12 5.06
C ALA A 70 -8.02 -0.32 6.31
N GLU A 71 -8.61 -0.71 7.45
CA GLU A 71 -7.83 -1.08 8.62
C GLU A 71 -7.03 -2.37 8.41
N ASN A 72 -7.45 -3.22 7.48
CA ASN A 72 -6.78 -4.49 7.15
C ASN A 72 -6.15 -4.47 5.75
N ALA A 73 -5.82 -3.27 5.25
CA ALA A 73 -5.04 -3.14 4.02
C ALA A 73 -3.72 -3.93 4.12
N TYR A 74 -3.40 -4.68 3.08
CA TYR A 74 -2.21 -5.54 2.98
C TYR A 74 -2.10 -6.65 4.03
N ALA A 75 -3.23 -7.08 4.61
CA ALA A 75 -3.22 -8.11 5.65
C ALA A 75 -2.71 -9.49 5.18
N GLY A 76 -2.62 -9.73 3.87
CA GLY A 76 -2.05 -10.96 3.31
C GLY A 76 -0.53 -10.95 3.18
N LEU A 77 0.13 -9.80 3.39
CA LEU A 77 1.59 -9.73 3.37
C LEU A 77 2.16 -10.21 4.71
N MET A 78 2.62 -11.45 4.73
CA MET A 78 3.14 -12.12 5.93
C MET A 78 4.67 -12.19 5.91
N HIS A 79 5.29 -12.04 7.08
CA HIS A 79 6.72 -12.24 7.29
C HIS A 79 6.94 -12.90 8.66
N GLU A 80 7.58 -14.06 8.69
CA GLU A 80 7.87 -14.83 9.92
C GLU A 80 6.63 -15.11 10.78
N GLY A 81 5.49 -15.42 10.15
CA GLY A 81 4.24 -15.71 10.83
C GLY A 81 3.46 -14.48 11.30
N GLU A 82 3.98 -13.27 11.10
CA GLU A 82 3.31 -12.02 11.42
C GLU A 82 2.92 -11.23 10.18
N ARG A 83 1.86 -10.43 10.28
CA ARG A 83 1.52 -9.45 9.24
C ARG A 83 2.58 -8.34 9.20
N VAL A 84 3.08 -8.03 8.01
CA VAL A 84 3.92 -6.84 7.79
C VAL A 84 3.11 -5.58 8.09
N PHE A 85 1.85 -5.55 7.64
CA PHE A 85 0.87 -4.51 7.95
C PHE A 85 -0.04 -4.98 9.08
N ARG A 86 0.20 -4.46 10.29
CA ARG A 86 -0.73 -4.60 11.42
C ARG A 86 -2.01 -3.83 11.12
N GLN A 87 -3.08 -4.13 11.85
CA GLN A 87 -4.33 -3.40 11.70
C GLN A 87 -4.09 -1.89 11.86
N GLY A 88 -4.59 -1.08 10.92
CA GLY A 88 -4.43 0.37 10.89
C GLY A 88 -3.11 0.87 10.28
N ALA A 89 -2.11 0.02 10.07
CA ALA A 89 -0.74 0.46 9.75
C ALA A 89 -0.64 1.38 8.52
N LEU A 90 -1.35 1.06 7.42
CA LEU A 90 -1.34 1.92 6.23
C LEU A 90 -2.08 3.25 6.49
N LYS A 91 -3.21 3.19 7.19
CA LYS A 91 -4.10 4.33 7.47
C LYS A 91 -3.45 5.34 8.41
N GLU A 92 -2.69 4.84 9.39
CA GLU A 92 -1.99 5.65 10.39
C GLU A 92 -0.63 6.15 9.90
N GLY A 93 -0.01 5.46 8.93
CA GLY A 93 1.33 5.77 8.45
C GLY A 93 1.48 7.10 7.69
N GLY A 94 0.37 7.76 7.34
CA GLY A 94 0.37 9.09 6.73
C GLY A 94 0.85 9.11 5.27
N PHE A 95 0.80 7.96 4.60
CA PHE A 95 1.23 7.80 3.21
C PHE A 95 0.15 8.29 2.25
N GLU A 96 0.54 9.10 1.27
CA GLU A 96 -0.34 9.52 0.16
C GLU A 96 0.00 8.77 -1.14
N VAL A 97 1.19 8.17 -1.21
CA VAL A 97 1.72 7.51 -2.40
C VAL A 97 2.22 6.12 -2.03
N ILE A 98 1.92 5.14 -2.88
CA ILE A 98 2.53 3.81 -2.85
C ILE A 98 3.38 3.62 -4.11
N VAL A 99 4.58 3.08 -3.93
CA VAL A 99 5.48 2.68 -5.00
C VAL A 99 5.74 1.18 -4.90
N SER A 100 5.54 0.44 -5.99
CA SER A 100 5.77 -1.01 -6.06
C SER A 100 6.53 -1.41 -7.32
N GLY A 101 6.94 -2.67 -7.38
CA GLY A 101 7.51 -3.27 -8.58
C GLY A 101 6.42 -3.58 -9.62
N HIS A 102 6.71 -4.56 -10.46
CA HIS A 102 5.89 -4.98 -11.58
C HIS A 102 4.62 -5.71 -11.14
N ARG A 103 3.59 -5.63 -12.00
CA ARG A 103 2.32 -6.40 -11.92
C ARG A 103 1.56 -6.24 -10.59
N LYS A 104 1.48 -5.00 -10.09
CA LYS A 104 0.64 -4.62 -8.94
C LYS A 104 -0.85 -4.84 -9.24
N GLY A 105 -1.57 -5.44 -8.29
CA GLY A 105 -3.02 -5.64 -8.37
C GLY A 105 -3.44 -6.87 -9.19
N THR A 106 -2.56 -7.85 -9.38
CA THR A 106 -2.87 -9.09 -10.10
C THR A 106 -3.80 -10.02 -9.31
N GLY A 107 -4.31 -11.06 -9.98
CA GLY A 107 -5.16 -12.08 -9.34
C GLY A 107 -6.65 -11.80 -9.52
N SER A 108 -7.45 -12.21 -8.52
CA SER A 108 -8.91 -12.11 -8.62
C SER A 108 -9.41 -10.66 -8.58
N SER A 109 -10.52 -10.40 -9.26
CA SER A 109 -11.18 -9.09 -9.24
C SER A 109 -11.69 -8.78 -7.84
N ARG A 110 -11.11 -7.76 -7.20
CA ARG A 110 -11.48 -7.30 -5.85
C ARG A 110 -11.45 -5.79 -5.79
N GLU A 111 -12.63 -5.17 -5.82
CA GLU A 111 -12.78 -3.72 -5.61
C GLU A 111 -12.20 -3.29 -4.26
N THR A 112 -12.36 -4.14 -3.24
CA THR A 112 -11.88 -3.94 -1.87
C THR A 112 -10.37 -3.65 -1.82
N ALA A 113 -9.58 -4.23 -2.73
CA ALA A 113 -8.13 -3.99 -2.81
C ALA A 113 -7.81 -2.50 -3.03
N ALA A 114 -8.46 -1.89 -4.02
CA ALA A 114 -8.31 -0.46 -4.32
C ALA A 114 -8.99 0.42 -3.25
N GLN A 115 -10.13 -0.02 -2.70
CA GLN A 115 -10.80 0.69 -1.62
C GLN A 115 -9.92 0.81 -0.37
N CYS A 116 -9.23 -0.26 0.02
CA CYS A 116 -8.31 -0.25 1.17
C CYS A 116 -7.26 0.85 1.04
N GLU A 117 -6.53 0.92 -0.08
CA GLU A 117 -5.53 1.97 -0.30
C GLU A 117 -6.15 3.37 -0.25
N ARG A 118 -7.24 3.57 -1.00
CA ARG A 118 -7.92 4.87 -1.10
C ARG A 118 -8.42 5.37 0.26
N TRP A 119 -9.00 4.48 1.07
CA TRP A 119 -9.56 4.80 2.37
C TRP A 119 -8.51 4.84 3.50
N SER A 120 -7.31 4.30 3.26
CA SER A 120 -6.13 4.58 4.09
C SER A 120 -5.49 5.94 3.81
N GLY A 121 -5.95 6.67 2.78
CA GLY A 121 -5.43 8.01 2.43
C GLY A 121 -4.49 8.03 1.23
N VAL A 122 -4.21 6.88 0.61
CA VAL A 122 -3.41 6.81 -0.62
C VAL A 122 -4.20 7.41 -1.77
N ARG A 123 -3.52 8.23 -2.58
CA ARG A 123 -4.10 8.93 -3.74
C ARG A 123 -3.40 8.58 -5.04
N ILE A 124 -2.15 8.14 -4.96
CA ILE A 124 -1.30 7.85 -6.11
C ILE A 124 -0.65 6.49 -5.89
N VAL A 125 -0.70 5.64 -6.92
CA VAL A 125 0.04 4.38 -6.96
C VAL A 125 0.94 4.42 -8.19
N ILE A 126 2.22 4.13 -7.99
CA ILE A 126 3.23 4.04 -9.04
C ILE A 126 3.75 2.60 -9.03
N ALA A 127 3.68 1.94 -10.17
CA ALA A 127 4.17 0.58 -10.36
C ALA A 127 5.06 0.53 -11.61
N ALA A 128 6.02 -0.38 -11.60
CA ALA A 128 6.96 -0.58 -12.71
C ALA A 128 6.36 -1.38 -13.87
#